data_AF-A0A349D0A3-F1
#
_entry.id   AF-A0A349D0A3-F1
#
_cell.length_a   1.000
_cell.length_b   1.000
_cell.length_c   1.000
_cell.angle_alpha   90.00
_cell.angle_beta   90.00
_cell.angle_gamma   90.00
#
_symmetry.space_group_name_H-M   'P 1'
#
loop_
_entity.id
_entity.type
_entity.pdbx_description
1 polymer ?
#
loop_
_entity_poly.entity_id
_entity_poly.type
_entity_poly.pdbx_seq_one_letter_code
_entity_poly.pdbx_strand_id
1 'polypeptide(L)'
;MTLPPTLLSYLDPWLAFLAADPVLRSLQMAMIALGTLAVFLVFFATRDILLRTNSFPYMLFCILIVAVLPGVGFLLYLLIRPPRTAKERELEQLLRSMLADVSARKSQGKKPAKADA
;
A
#
# COMPACT_ATOMS: atom_id res chain seq x y z
N MET A 1 -9.27 17.86 42.60
CA MET A 1 -9.83 18.77 41.59
C MET A 1 -11.10 18.13 41.05
N THR A 2 -12.27 18.58 41.49
CA THR A 2 -13.54 18.13 40.95
C THR A 2 -13.78 18.84 39.62
N LEU A 3 -14.03 18.08 38.56
CA LEU A 3 -14.34 18.64 37.25
C LEU A 3 -15.66 19.42 37.34
N PRO A 4 -15.80 20.57 36.64
CA PRO A 4 -17.05 21.32 36.65
C PRO A 4 -18.18 20.46 36.08
N PRO A 5 -19.40 20.57 36.64
CA PRO A 5 -20.52 19.66 36.32
C PRO A 5 -20.92 19.70 34.84
N THR A 6 -20.76 20.86 34.18
CA THR A 6 -20.98 21.03 32.74
C THR A 6 -20.00 20.21 31.88
N LEU A 7 -18.75 20.07 32.34
CA LEU A 7 -17.73 19.27 31.67
C LEU A 7 -17.98 17.78 31.87
N LEU A 8 -18.43 17.37 33.06
CA LEU A 8 -18.82 15.98 33.32
C LEU A 8 -19.99 15.55 32.43
N SER A 9 -21.03 16.37 32.28
CA SER A 9 -22.14 16.04 31.38
C SER A 9 -21.72 15.92 29.90
N TYR A 10 -20.68 16.64 29.48
CA TYR A 10 -20.14 16.52 28.12
C TYR A 10 -19.26 15.27 27.94
N LEU A 11 -18.54 14.87 28.99
CA LEU A 11 -17.63 13.73 28.98
C LEU A 11 -18.33 12.41 29.31
N ASP A 12 -19.49 12.44 29.99
CA ASP A 12 -20.25 11.26 30.39
C ASP A 12 -20.49 10.27 29.24
N PRO A 13 -20.87 10.68 28.03
CA PRO A 13 -21.02 9.75 26.90
C PRO A 13 -19.72 9.07 26.50
N TRP A 14 -18.60 9.80 26.58
CA TRP A 14 -17.25 9.30 26.24
C TRP A 14 -16.68 8.40 27.34
N LEU A 15 -17.04 8.66 28.60
CA LEU A 15 -16.67 7.84 29.74
C LEU A 15 -17.53 6.58 29.82
N ALA A 16 -18.83 6.69 29.53
CA ALA A 16 -19.77 5.57 29.44
C ALA A 16 -19.44 4.62 28.27
N PHE A 17 -18.70 5.11 27.25
CA PHE A 17 -18.14 4.24 26.23
C PHE A 17 -17.20 3.19 26.86
N LEU A 18 -16.38 3.54 27.87
CA LEU A 18 -15.53 2.56 28.55
C LEU A 18 -16.34 1.74 29.55
N ALA A 19 -16.36 0.42 29.37
CA ALA A 19 -17.04 -0.46 30.31
C ALA A 19 -16.51 -0.30 31.76
N ALA A 20 -17.41 -0.35 32.74
CA ALA A 20 -17.06 -0.26 34.16
C ALA A 20 -16.32 -1.52 34.66
N ASP A 21 -16.69 -2.69 34.13
CA ASP A 21 -16.07 -3.97 34.41
C ASP A 21 -14.68 -4.05 33.75
N PRO A 22 -13.63 -4.43 34.51
CA PRO A 22 -12.26 -4.54 33.99
C PRO A 22 -12.13 -5.54 32.82
N VAL A 23 -12.88 -6.64 32.82
CA VAL A 23 -12.84 -7.67 31.77
C VAL A 23 -13.42 -7.10 30.48
N LEU A 24 -14.63 -6.53 30.53
CA LEU A 24 -15.26 -5.89 29.38
C LEU A 24 -14.41 -4.74 28.82
N ARG A 25 -13.77 -3.95 29.69
CA ARG A 25 -12.88 -2.87 29.27
C ARG A 25 -11.66 -3.40 28.51
N SER A 26 -11.03 -4.48 29.00
CA SER A 26 -9.91 -5.10 28.31
C SER A 26 -10.29 -5.66 26.93
N LEU A 27 -11.46 -6.29 26.82
CA LEU A 27 -12.00 -6.78 25.55
C LEU A 27 -12.26 -5.62 24.58
N GLN A 28 -12.84 -4.53 25.06
CA GLN A 28 -13.10 -3.33 24.26
C GLN A 28 -11.79 -2.72 23.73
N MET A 29 -10.76 -2.61 24.57
CA MET A 29 -9.44 -2.13 24.15
C MET A 29 -8.81 -3.06 23.11
N ALA A 30 -8.95 -4.38 23.27
CA ALA A 30 -8.47 -5.35 22.30
C ALA A 30 -9.21 -5.24 20.96
N MET A 31 -10.54 -5.05 20.97
CA MET A 31 -11.32 -4.82 19.77
C MET A 31 -10.93 -3.54 19.05
N ILE A 32 -10.70 -2.45 19.79
CA ILE A 32 -10.21 -1.18 19.21
C ILE A 32 -8.85 -1.41 18.58
N ALA A 33 -7.91 -2.05 19.28
CA ALA A 33 -6.57 -2.33 18.77
C ALA A 33 -6.63 -3.20 17.50
N LEU A 34 -7.43 -4.27 17.49
CA LEU A 34 -7.62 -5.13 16.33
C LEU A 34 -8.28 -4.39 15.16
N GLY A 35 -9.29 -3.56 15.43
CA GLY A 35 -9.95 -2.74 14.41
C GLY A 35 -8.99 -1.73 13.80
N THR A 36 -8.21 -1.01 14.62
CA THR A 36 -7.18 -0.08 14.15
C THR A 36 -6.12 -0.81 13.32
N LEU A 37 -5.67 -1.98 13.78
CA LEU A 37 -4.71 -2.80 13.05
C LEU A 37 -5.27 -3.25 11.69
N ALA A 38 -6.52 -3.70 11.65
CA ALA A 38 -7.18 -4.10 10.40
C ALA A 38 -7.26 -2.94 9.40
N VAL A 39 -7.70 -1.76 9.84
CA VAL A 39 -7.75 -0.55 9.00
C VAL A 39 -6.35 -0.16 8.51
N PHE A 40 -5.35 -0.20 9.40
CA PHE A 40 -3.95 0.06 9.04
C PHE A 40 -3.44 -0.92 7.97
N LEU A 41 -3.73 -2.22 8.10
CA LEU A 41 -3.35 -3.25 7.13
C LEU A 41 -4.00 -3.00 5.76
N VAL A 42 -5.30 -2.69 5.73
CA VAL A 42 -6.01 -2.41 4.47
C VAL A 42 -5.41 -1.18 3.79
N PHE A 43 -5.17 -0.11 4.54
CA PHE A 43 -4.57 1.11 4.00
C PHE A 43 -3.14 0.87 3.50
N PHE A 44 -2.34 0.13 4.27
CA PHE A 44 -0.99 -0.25 3.89
C PHE A 44 -0.98 -1.08 2.61
N ALA A 45 -1.81 -2.13 2.53
CA ALA A 45 -1.93 -2.98 1.35
C ALA A 45 -2.42 -2.18 0.13
N THR A 46 -3.38 -1.26 0.32
CA THR A 46 -3.86 -0.34 -0.71
C THR A 46 -2.72 0.52 -1.27
N ARG A 47 -1.97 1.20 -0.40
CA ARG A 47 -0.82 2.02 -0.81
C ARG A 47 0.24 1.19 -1.54
N ASP A 48 0.54 -0.01 -1.06
CA ASP A 48 1.57 -0.85 -1.66
C ASP A 48 1.15 -1.39 -3.04
N ILE A 49 -0.12 -1.78 -3.22
CA ILE A 49 -0.59 -2.25 -4.53
C ILE A 49 -0.70 -1.11 -5.56
N LEU A 50 -1.11 0.09 -5.14
CA LEU A 50 -1.15 1.28 -6.01
C LEU A 50 0.22 1.61 -6.58
N LEU A 51 1.30 1.37 -5.82
CA LEU A 51 2.67 1.64 -6.25
C LEU A 51 3.28 0.51 -7.11
N ARG A 52 2.66 -0.67 -7.14
CA ARG A 52 3.19 -1.87 -7.81
C ARG A 52 2.47 -2.21 -9.11
N THR A 53 1.18 -1.87 -9.21
CA THR A 53 0.32 -2.31 -10.32
C THR A 53 -0.55 -1.17 -10.83
N ASN A 54 -0.72 -1.10 -12.16
CA ASN A 54 -1.59 -0.13 -12.84
C ASN A 54 -2.97 -0.72 -13.21
N SER A 55 -3.20 -2.03 -13.03
CA SER A 55 -4.49 -2.67 -13.32
C SER A 55 -5.47 -2.54 -12.15
N PHE A 56 -6.51 -1.72 -12.36
CA PHE A 56 -7.59 -1.47 -11.40
C PHE A 56 -8.31 -2.73 -10.85
N PRO A 57 -8.74 -3.73 -11.67
CA PRO A 57 -9.51 -4.86 -11.14
C PRO A 57 -8.70 -5.73 -10.17
N TYR A 58 -7.41 -5.91 -10.45
CA TYR A 58 -6.50 -6.66 -9.57
C TYR A 58 -6.24 -5.92 -8.25
N MET A 59 -6.14 -4.60 -8.32
CA MET A 59 -6.00 -3.73 -7.16
C MET A 59 -7.21 -3.85 -6.23
N LEU A 60 -8.42 -3.74 -6.79
CA LEU A 60 -9.66 -3.88 -6.04
C LEU A 60 -9.80 -5.25 -5.40
N PHE A 61 -9.46 -6.32 -6.11
CA PHE A 61 -9.48 -7.69 -5.59
C PHE A 61 -8.54 -7.87 -4.39
N CYS A 62 -7.30 -7.36 -4.48
CA CYS A 62 -6.35 -7.42 -3.38
C CYS A 62 -6.84 -6.65 -2.14
N ILE A 63 -7.40 -5.46 -2.34
CA ILE A 63 -7.95 -4.63 -1.25
C ILE A 63 -9.13 -5.35 -0.59
N LEU A 64 -10.05 -5.93 -1.39
CA LEU A 64 -11.19 -6.69 -0.87
C LEU A 64 -10.76 -7.91 -0.05
N ILE A 65 -9.76 -8.67 -0.51
CA ILE A 65 -9.24 -9.83 0.24
C ILE A 65 -8.72 -9.41 1.62
N VAL A 66 -7.93 -8.34 1.69
CA VAL A 66 -7.36 -7.86 2.95
C VAL A 66 -8.45 -7.24 3.85
N ALA A 67 -9.47 -6.61 3.27
CA ALA A 67 -10.58 -6.01 4.01
C ALA A 67 -11.53 -7.03 4.63
N VAL A 68 -11.82 -8.14 3.94
CA VAL A 68 -12.74 -9.18 4.44
C VAL A 68 -12.07 -10.07 5.47
N LEU A 69 -10.80 -10.45 5.24
CA LEU A 69 -10.01 -11.26 6.17
C LEU A 69 -8.71 -10.51 6.56
N PRO A 70 -8.77 -9.52 7.47
CA PRO A 70 -7.55 -8.91 8.01
C PRO A 70 -6.66 -9.97 8.68
N GLY A 71 -5.36 -9.89 8.45
CA GLY A 71 -4.40 -10.93 8.86
C GLY A 71 -4.19 -12.03 7.80
N VAL A 72 -5.16 -12.93 7.61
CA VAL A 72 -5.03 -14.03 6.62
C VAL A 72 -5.02 -13.50 5.19
N GLY A 73 -5.91 -12.58 4.86
CA GLY A 73 -5.93 -11.88 3.57
C GLY A 73 -4.66 -11.07 3.33
N PHE A 74 -4.04 -10.54 4.39
CA PHE A 74 -2.74 -9.88 4.29
C PHE A 74 -1.60 -10.87 4.00
N LEU A 75 -1.61 -12.06 4.60
CA LEU A 75 -0.65 -13.13 4.27
C LEU A 75 -0.81 -13.58 2.82
N LEU A 76 -2.04 -13.83 2.36
CA LEU A 76 -2.33 -14.17 0.97
C LEU A 76 -1.90 -13.04 0.01
N TYR A 77 -2.15 -11.80 0.40
CA TYR A 77 -1.69 -10.63 -0.33
C TYR A 77 -0.17 -10.63 -0.49
N LEU A 78 0.61 -10.94 0.57
CA LEU A 78 2.07 -11.01 0.48
C LEU A 78 2.56 -12.08 -0.51
N LEU A 79 1.85 -13.21 -0.65
CA LEU A 79 2.20 -14.25 -1.63
C LEU A 79 1.90 -13.82 -3.07
N ILE A 80 0.79 -13.10 -3.27
CA ILE A 80 0.32 -12.68 -4.59
C ILE A 80 1.03 -11.41 -5.07
N ARG A 81 1.63 -10.65 -4.14
CA ARG A 81 2.31 -9.37 -4.36
C ARG A 81 3.35 -9.45 -5.49
N PRO A 82 3.24 -8.60 -6.53
CA PRO A 82 4.24 -8.52 -7.58
C PRO A 82 5.61 -8.10 -7.00
N PRO A 83 6.69 -8.82 -7.34
CA PRO A 83 8.02 -8.56 -6.76
C PRO A 83 8.62 -7.24 -7.25
N ARG A 84 8.32 -6.84 -8.49
CA ARG A 84 8.85 -5.61 -9.11
C ARG A 84 7.82 -4.48 -9.11
N THR A 85 8.29 -3.27 -8.84
CA THR A 85 7.46 -2.06 -8.88
C THR A 85 7.21 -1.63 -10.34
N ALA A 86 6.11 -0.91 -10.59
CA ALA A 86 5.81 -0.40 -11.94
C ALA A 86 6.93 0.53 -12.45
N LYS A 87 7.48 1.36 -11.56
CA LYS A 87 8.60 2.27 -11.87
C LYS A 87 9.88 1.56 -12.27
N GLU A 88 10.22 0.43 -11.65
CA GLU A 88 11.38 -0.37 -12.08
C GLU A 88 11.22 -0.87 -13.51
N ARG A 89 10.01 -1.28 -13.90
CA ARG A 89 9.73 -1.75 -15.26
C ARG A 89 9.83 -0.62 -16.29
N GLU A 90 9.28 0.55 -15.98
CA GLU A 90 9.39 1.74 -16.83
C GLU A 90 10.85 2.19 -16.99
N LEU A 91 11.60 2.25 -15.88
CA LEU A 91 13.01 2.61 -15.90
C LEU A 91 13.85 1.62 -16.71
N GLU A 92 13.58 0.32 -16.56
CA GLU A 92 14.27 -0.72 -17.33
C GLU A 92 13.97 -0.60 -18.84
N GLN A 93 12.73 -0.26 -19.21
CA GLN A 93 12.37 0.00 -20.60
C GLN A 93 13.08 1.24 -21.18
N LEU A 94 13.15 2.34 -20.42
CA LEU A 94 13.88 3.55 -20.81
C LEU A 94 15.38 3.32 -20.97
N LEU A 95 15.99 2.57 -20.04
CA LEU A 95 17.40 2.20 -20.13
C LEU A 95 17.67 1.35 -21.39
N ARG A 96 16.79 0.38 -21.67
CA ARG A 96 16.90 -0.46 -22.88
C ARG A 96 16.76 0.35 -24.16
N SER A 97 15.84 1.32 -24.23
CA SER A 97 15.69 2.17 -25.42
C SER A 97 16.89 3.09 -25.63
N MET A 98 17.41 3.71 -24.57
CA MET A 98 18.62 4.54 -24.67
C MET A 98 19.85 3.73 -25.12
N LEU A 99 20.05 2.54 -24.57
CA LEU A 99 21.14 1.65 -24.98
C LEU A 99 21.00 1.22 -26.45
N ALA A 100 19.78 0.93 -26.91
CA ALA A 100 19.50 0.61 -28.30
C ALA A 100 19.82 1.79 -29.23
N ASP A 101 19.41 3.01 -28.88
CA ASP A 101 19.68 4.23 -29.65
C ASP A 101 21.18 4.54 -29.74
N VAL A 102 21.92 4.40 -28.64
CA VAL A 102 23.38 4.59 -28.62
C VAL A 102 24.07 3.56 -29.50
N SER A 103 23.64 2.30 -29.45
CA SER A 103 24.16 1.23 -30.32
C SER A 103 23.88 1.50 -31.80
N ALA A 104 22.66 1.94 -32.14
CA ALA A 104 22.26 2.30 -33.49
C ALA A 104 23.07 3.48 -34.05
N ARG A 105 23.32 4.53 -33.24
CA ARG A 105 24.19 5.65 -33.63
C ARG A 105 25.64 5.22 -33.85
N LYS A 106 26.17 4.33 -33.01
CA LYS A 106 27.53 3.78 -33.18
C LYS A 106 27.68 2.96 -34.47
N SER A 107 26.62 2.25 -34.88
CA SER A 107 26.58 1.51 -36.14
C SER A 107 26.56 2.44 -37.37
N GLN A 108 25.80 3.53 -37.33
CA GLN A 108 25.73 4.50 -38.43
C GLN A 108 27.05 5.26 -38.65
N GLY A 109 27.79 5.58 -37.58
CA GLY A 109 29.13 6.18 -37.68
C GLY A 109 30.20 5.28 -38.31
N LYS A 110 29.88 4.00 -38.57
CA LYS A 110 30.82 3.01 -39.14
C LYS A 110 30.54 2.67 -40.60
N LYS A 111 29.58 3.32 -41.29
CA LYS A 111 29.44 3.17 -42.75
C LYS A 111 30.70 3.74 -43.41
N PRO A 112 31.53 2.93 -44.09
CA PRO A 112 32.70 3.45 -44.78
C PRO A 112 32.19 4.36 -45.91
N ALA A 113 32.77 5.56 -45.98
CA ALA A 113 32.68 6.39 -47.16
C ALA A 113 33.04 5.52 -48.37
N LYS A 114 32.07 5.26 -49.25
CA LYS A 114 32.40 4.75 -50.58
C LYS A 114 33.26 5.84 -51.22
N ALA A 115 34.55 5.53 -51.33
CA ALA A 115 35.46 6.19 -52.23
C ALA A 115 34.99 5.84 -53.64
N ASP A 116 34.18 6.73 -54.22
CA ASP A 116 33.92 6.71 -55.65
C ASP A 116 35.09 7.47 -56.31
N ALA A 117 35.99 6.70 -56.92
CA ALA A 117 37.06 7.12 -57.81
C ALA A 117 36.64 6.90 -59.26
#